data_AF-A0A6M1S148-F1
#
_entry.id   AF-A0A6M1S148-F1
#
_cell.length_a   1.000
_cell.length_b   1.000
_cell.length_c   1.000
_cell.angle_alpha   90.00
_cell.angle_beta   90.00
_cell.angle_gamma   90.00
#
_symmetry.space_group_name_H-M   'P 1'
#
loop_
_entity.id
_entity.type
_entity.pdbx_description
1 polymer ?
#
loop_
_entity_poly.entity_id
_entity_poly.type
_entity_poly.pdbx_seq_one_letter_code
_entity_poly.pdbx_strand_id
1 'polypeptide(L)' 'MPLYPRDRLQGEVRTAVVVQTPELLVHDLDGNLVRDGRWVYSWDAENRLVRLMSWGSV' A
#
# COMPACT_ATOMS: atom_id res chain seq x y z
N MET A 1 -2.81 -50.91 4.81
CA MET A 1 -2.64 -49.55 4.24
C MET A 1 -3.89 -48.74 4.52
N PRO A 2 -3.84 -47.64 5.30
CA PRO A 2 -4.95 -46.72 5.43
C PRO A 2 -4.85 -45.60 4.37
N LEU A 3 -5.99 -45.19 3.84
CA LEU A 3 -6.15 -44.09 2.90
C LEU A 3 -6.11 -42.76 3.69
N TYR A 4 -5.30 -41.79 3.24
CA TYR A 4 -5.22 -40.46 3.86
C TYR A 4 -6.56 -39.70 3.72
N PRO A 5 -7.05 -39.04 4.78
CA PRO A 5 -8.21 -38.18 4.67
C PRO A 5 -7.83 -36.93 3.86
N ARG A 6 -8.66 -36.58 2.86
CA ARG A 6 -8.54 -35.31 2.14
C ARG A 6 -8.84 -34.16 3.09
N ASP A 7 -7.80 -33.54 3.63
CA ASP A 7 -7.90 -32.27 4.34
C ASP A 7 -8.47 -31.22 3.39
N ARG A 8 -9.73 -30.88 3.60
CA ARG A 8 -10.42 -29.82 2.87
C ARG A 8 -9.98 -28.49 3.46
N LEU A 9 -8.96 -27.87 2.88
CA LEU A 9 -8.70 -26.45 3.06
C LEU A 9 -9.87 -25.67 2.44
N GLN A 10 -10.92 -25.40 3.22
CA GLN A 10 -11.93 -24.41 2.85
C GLN A 10 -11.29 -23.02 2.99
N GLY A 11 -10.54 -22.60 1.98
CA GLY A 11 -10.12 -21.22 1.86
C GLY A 11 -11.35 -20.37 1.58
N GLU A 12 -11.74 -19.54 2.56
CA GLU A 12 -12.78 -18.54 2.36
C GLU A 12 -12.26 -17.51 1.35
N VAL A 13 -12.75 -17.58 0.10
CA VAL A 13 -12.43 -16.58 -0.92
C VAL A 13 -13.31 -15.37 -0.67
N ARG A 14 -12.74 -14.33 -0.05
CA ARG A 14 -13.42 -13.04 0.09
C ARG A 14 -13.21 -12.23 -1.18
N THR A 15 -14.31 -11.80 -1.80
CA THR A 15 -14.27 -10.91 -2.96
C THR A 15 -14.34 -9.46 -2.48
N ALA A 16 -13.31 -8.66 -2.76
CA ALA A 16 -13.32 -7.22 -2.51
C ALA A 16 -13.54 -6.48 -3.83
N VAL A 17 -14.48 -5.53 -3.85
CA VAL A 17 -14.65 -4.62 -4.99
C VAL A 17 -13.58 -3.54 -4.86
N VAL A 18 -12.55 -3.62 -5.70
CA VAL A 18 -11.53 -2.56 -5.82
C VAL A 18 -12.05 -1.55 -6.83
N VAL A 19 -12.47 -0.39 -6.35
CA VAL A 19 -12.79 0.74 -7.22
C VAL A 19 -11.46 1.32 -7.72
N GLN A 20 -11.27 1.39 -9.04
CA GLN A 20 -10.09 2.05 -9.63
C GLN A 20 -10.24 3.57 -9.50
N THR A 21 -10.10 4.09 -8.29
CA THR A 21 -9.90 5.53 -8.08
C THR A 21 -8.43 5.83 -8.32
N PRO A 22 -8.07 6.67 -9.31
CA PRO A 22 -6.67 7.02 -9.52
C PRO A 22 -6.12 7.68 -8.24
N GLU A 23 -5.08 7.10 -7.64
CA GLU A 23 -4.41 7.70 -6.51
C GLU A 23 -3.78 9.05 -6.95
N LEU A 24 -4.08 10.11 -6.19
CA LEU A 24 -3.53 11.44 -6.45
C LEU A 24 -2.05 11.48 -6.04
N LEU A 25 -1.17 11.50 -7.04
CA LEU A 25 0.27 11.68 -6.90
C LEU A 25 0.58 13.18 -6.84
N VAL A 26 1.19 13.63 -5.74
CA VAL A 26 1.60 15.03 -5.55
C VAL A 26 3.11 15.10 -5.50
N HIS A 27 3.67 16.05 -6.25
CA HIS A 27 5.10 16.29 -6.32
C HIS A 27 5.44 17.69 -5.81
N ASP A 28 6.65 17.88 -5.29
CA ASP A 28 7.20 19.22 -5.02
C ASP A 28 7.72 19.90 -6.30
N LEU A 29 8.30 21.09 -6.16
CA LEU A 29 8.81 21.88 -7.29
C LEU A 29 10.02 21.23 -7.98
N ASP A 30 10.74 20.37 -7.26
CA ASP A 30 11.92 19.67 -7.76
C ASP A 30 11.56 18.32 -8.39
N GLY A 31 10.29 17.89 -8.26
CA GLY A 31 9.73 16.69 -8.86
C GLY A 31 9.72 15.47 -7.93
N ASN A 32 10.03 15.62 -6.65
CA ASN A 32 9.95 14.51 -5.70
C ASN A 32 8.50 14.22 -5.33
N LEU A 33 8.16 12.94 -5.24
CA LEU A 33 6.86 12.50 -4.74
C LEU A 33 6.73 12.86 -3.26
N VAL A 34 5.74 13.69 -2.92
CA VAL A 34 5.44 14.09 -1.53
C VAL A 34 4.18 13.43 -0.97
N ARG A 35 3.28 12.92 -1.83
CA ARG A 35 2.07 12.19 -1.41
C ARG A 35 1.54 11.25 -2.50
N ASP A 36 1.08 10.06 -2.12
CA ASP A 36 0.50 9.05 -3.02
C ASP A 36 -0.81 8.44 -2.49
N GLY A 37 -1.76 9.29 -2.12
CA GLY A 37 -3.02 8.87 -1.49
C GLY A 37 -2.83 8.56 0.00
N ARG A 38 -2.21 7.43 0.35
CA ARG A 38 -2.06 6.99 1.75
C ARG A 38 -0.79 7.50 2.42
N TRP A 39 0.32 7.64 1.69
CA TRP A 39 1.60 8.00 2.28
C TRP A 39 1.97 9.45 2.05
N VAL A 40 2.70 10.00 3.00
CA VAL A 40 3.35 11.31 2.95
C VAL A 40 4.85 11.09 3.07
N TYR A 41 5.59 11.73 2.18
CA TYR A 41 7.04 11.61 2.06
C TYR A 41 7.69 12.94 2.43
N SER A 42 8.83 12.89 3.09
CA SER A 42 9.68 14.08 3.30
C SER A 42 11.10 13.80 2.84
N TRP A 43 11.67 14.77 2.17
CA TRP A 43 13.00 14.73 1.57
C TRP A 43 13.92 15.74 2.24
N ASP A 44 15.21 15.45 2.30
CA ASP A 44 16.21 16.46 2.66
C ASP A 44 16.57 17.35 1.45
N ALA A 45 17.36 18.40 1.70
CA ALA A 45 17.79 19.33 0.65
C ALA A 45 18.72 18.69 -0.41
N GLU A 46 19.18 17.46 -0.18
CA GLU A 46 20.04 16.69 -1.09
C GLU A 46 19.23 15.63 -1.87
N ASN A 47 17.90 15.73 -1.87
CA ASN A 47 16.99 14.86 -2.61
C ASN A 47 16.96 13.40 -2.09
N ARG A 48 17.15 13.20 -0.78
CA ARG A 48 17.07 11.88 -0.14
C ARG A 48 15.85 11.79 0.75
N LEU A 49 15.13 10.67 0.67
CA LEU A 49 13.96 10.41 1.50
C LEU A 49 14.39 10.25 2.97
N VAL A 50 13.85 11.08 3.86
CA VAL A 50 14.18 11.06 5.29
C VAL A 50 13.01 10.62 6.17
N ARG A 51 11.78 10.57 5.63
CA ARG A 51 10.59 10.24 6.41
C ARG A 51 9.46 9.71 5.55
N LEU A 52 8.75 8.72 6.08
CA LEU A 52 7.52 8.15 5.53
C LEU A 52 6.45 8.09 6.63
N MET A 53 5.26 8.61 6.36
CA MET A 53 4.12 8.62 7.29
C MET A 53 2.84 8.20 6.57
N SER A 54 1.96 7.46 7.25
CA SER A 54 0.62 7.16 6.73
C SER A 54 -0.39 8.22 7.20
N TRP A 55 -1.18 8.73 6.27
CA TRP A 55 -2.32 9.58 6.60
C TRP A 55 -3.38 8.75 7.33
N GLY A 56 -3.75 9.14 8.55
CA GLY A 56 -4.77 8.44 9.35
C GLY A 56 -4.24 7.62 10.54
N SER A 57 -2.95 7.69 10.88
CA SER A 57 -2.49 7.25 12.20
C SER A 57 -2.74 8.37 13.21
N VAL A 58 -3.80 8.22 14.01
CA VAL A 58 -3.94 8.96 15.29
C VAL A 58 -3.12 8.28 16.38
#